data_AF-A0A3L7YBG3-F1
#
_entry.id   AF-A0A3L7YBG3-F1
#
_cell.length_a   1.000
_cell.length_b   1.000
_cell.length_c   1.000
_cell.angle_alpha   90.00
_cell.angle_beta   90.00
_cell.angle_gamma   90.00
#
_symmetry.space_group_name_H-M   'P 1'
#
loop_
_entity.id
_entity.type
_entity.pdbx_description
1 polymer ?
#
loop_
_entity_poly.entity_id
_entity_poly.type
_entity_poly.pdbx_seq_one_letter_code
_entity_poly.pdbx_strand_id
1 'polypeptide(L)'
;MSFRLPIERAFEQAPWRRDVQLLTALTILSISLLLLGGVYVREASHAVAAGRDVQRLRREISTLRFENDRVQAGLSLARSAPLMRQRAITELGFAPMLFTRTFFLEVPMSFEAQPVAAPLEPEILPAKYARETISAWLQRKIMGTGSSPGE
;
A
#
# COMPACT_ATOMS: atom_id res chain seq x y z
N MET A 1 57.22 77.98 -6.24
CA MET A 1 55.77 78.16 -6.44
C MET A 1 55.21 76.87 -7.04
N SER A 2 54.75 75.93 -6.22
CA SER A 2 54.26 74.62 -6.68
C SER A 2 52.74 74.54 -6.49
N PHE A 3 52.00 74.65 -7.58
CA PHE A 3 50.55 74.43 -7.57
C PHE A 3 50.27 72.94 -7.48
N ARG A 4 49.78 72.46 -6.32
CA ARG A 4 49.15 71.14 -6.23
C ARG A 4 47.66 71.33 -6.56
N LEU A 5 47.26 70.88 -7.73
CA LEU A 5 45.85 70.78 -8.09
C LEU A 5 45.27 69.54 -7.39
N PRO A 6 44.16 69.67 -6.62
CA PRO A 6 43.49 68.53 -6.02
C PRO A 6 42.66 67.81 -7.09
N ILE A 7 43.23 66.78 -7.73
CA ILE A 7 42.55 65.99 -8.77
C ILE A 7 41.67 64.88 -8.15
N GLU A 8 41.64 64.75 -6.83
CA GLU A 8 41.07 63.57 -6.15
C GLU A 8 39.54 63.56 -5.99
N ARG A 9 38.81 64.62 -6.36
CA ARG A 9 37.36 64.74 -6.10
C ARG A 9 36.44 64.67 -7.34
N ALA A 10 36.94 64.25 -8.50
CA ALA A 10 36.14 64.27 -9.73
C ALA A 10 35.33 62.99 -10.01
N PHE A 11 35.50 61.91 -9.23
CA PHE A 11 34.86 60.61 -9.46
C PHE A 11 34.19 60.01 -8.22
N GLU A 12 33.66 60.82 -7.30
CA GLU A 12 32.69 60.26 -6.35
C GLU A 12 31.40 59.90 -7.09
N GLN A 13 31.15 58.60 -7.24
CA GLN A 13 29.89 58.09 -7.75
C GLN A 13 28.74 58.72 -6.96
N ALA A 14 27.81 59.35 -7.67
CA ALA A 14 26.69 60.05 -7.06
C ALA A 14 25.96 59.11 -6.07
N PRO A 15 25.76 59.53 -4.80
CA PRO A 15 25.35 58.66 -3.70
C PRO A 15 24.04 57.89 -3.98
N TRP A 16 23.12 58.51 -4.74
CA TRP A 16 21.85 57.90 -5.15
C TRP A 16 22.00 56.58 -5.90
N ARG A 17 23.13 56.33 -6.59
CA ARG A 17 23.37 55.06 -7.28
C ARG A 17 23.65 53.91 -6.32
N ARG A 18 24.30 54.18 -5.19
CA ARG A 18 24.57 53.16 -4.17
C ARG A 18 23.27 52.72 -3.51
N ASP A 19 22.38 53.66 -3.20
CA ASP A 19 21.07 53.37 -2.61
C ASP A 19 20.21 52.53 -3.55
N VAL A 20 20.16 52.88 -4.84
CA VAL A 20 19.42 52.10 -5.84
C VAL A 20 20.03 50.71 -6.05
N GLN A 21 21.37 50.57 -6.07
CA GLN A 21 22.03 49.27 -6.19
C GLN A 21 21.72 48.35 -5.01
N LEU A 22 21.71 48.91 -3.79
CA LEU A 22 21.42 48.16 -2.57
C LEU A 22 19.96 47.70 -2.54
N LEU A 23 19.02 48.58 -2.91
CA LEU A 23 17.61 48.24 -3.05
C LEU A 23 17.39 47.16 -4.12
N THR A 24 18.08 47.26 -5.25
CA THR A 24 18.01 46.28 -6.34
C THR A 24 18.55 44.92 -5.91
N ALA A 25 19.71 44.89 -5.25
CA ALA A 25 20.30 43.66 -4.74
C ALA A 25 19.39 42.96 -3.72
N LEU A 26 18.78 43.73 -2.82
CA LEU A 26 17.85 43.21 -1.81
C LEU A 26 16.56 42.68 -2.45
N THR A 27 16.09 43.34 -3.50
CA THR A 27 14.93 42.88 -4.29
C THR A 27 15.23 41.56 -5.00
N ILE A 28 16.39 41.44 -5.65
CA ILE A 28 16.81 40.20 -6.32
C ILE A 28 16.94 39.06 -5.30
N LEU A 29 17.55 39.32 -4.14
CA LEU A 29 17.67 38.34 -3.06
C LEU A 29 16.30 37.87 -2.58
N SER A 30 15.36 38.80 -2.39
CA SER A 30 13.99 38.50 -1.95
C SER A 30 13.26 37.63 -2.97
N ILE A 31 13.33 37.97 -4.26
CA ILE A 31 12.73 37.18 -5.33
C ILE A 31 13.34 35.77 -5.39
N SER A 32 14.66 35.65 -5.25
CA SER A 32 15.34 34.34 -5.16
C SER A 32 14.82 33.52 -3.98
N LEU A 33 14.69 34.10 -2.79
CA LEU A 33 14.12 33.40 -1.63
C LEU A 33 12.67 32.96 -1.88
N LEU A 34 11.86 33.80 -2.51
CA LEU A 34 10.47 33.47 -2.88
C LEU A 34 10.41 32.31 -3.88
N LEU A 35 11.31 32.27 -4.87
CA LEU A 35 11.38 31.17 -5.83
C LEU A 35 11.78 29.85 -5.15
N LEU A 36 12.84 29.88 -4.32
CA LEU A 36 13.27 28.70 -3.56
C LEU A 36 12.17 28.23 -2.60
N GLY A 37 11.55 29.16 -1.87
CA GLY A 37 10.43 28.88 -0.98
C GLY A 37 9.22 28.31 -1.72
N GLY A 38 8.88 28.86 -2.88
CA GLY A 38 7.78 28.37 -3.72
C GLY A 38 8.00 26.94 -4.21
N VAL A 39 9.22 26.62 -4.66
CA VAL A 39 9.60 25.24 -5.06
C VAL A 39 9.52 24.30 -3.86
N TYR A 40 10.05 24.71 -2.70
CA TYR A 40 10.02 23.92 -1.47
C TYR A 40 8.58 23.63 -1.00
N VAL A 41 7.70 24.63 -1.03
CA VAL A 41 6.28 24.46 -0.70
C VAL A 41 5.60 23.51 -1.68
N ARG A 42 5.93 23.57 -2.97
CA ARG A 42 5.37 22.68 -3.99
C ARG A 42 5.76 21.22 -3.74
N GLU A 43 7.02 20.98 -3.39
CA GLU A 43 7.51 19.63 -3.04
C GLU A 43 6.83 19.10 -1.77
N ALA A 44 6.70 19.95 -0.75
CA ALA A 44 5.97 19.61 0.49
C ALA A 44 4.48 19.29 0.23
N SER A 45 3.87 19.89 -0.81
CA SER A 45 2.47 19.65 -1.18
C SER A 45 2.24 18.21 -1.65
N HIS A 46 3.18 17.64 -2.42
CA HIS A 46 3.10 16.27 -2.89
C HIS A 46 3.11 15.26 -1.73
N ALA A 47 3.87 15.55 -0.66
CA ALA A 47 3.89 14.73 0.55
C ALA A 47 2.57 14.76 1.34
N VAL A 48 1.86 15.90 1.35
CA VAL A 48 0.56 16.03 2.06
C VAL A 48 -0.56 15.26 1.36
N ALA A 49 -0.58 15.24 0.02
CA ALA A 49 -1.55 14.46 -0.75
C ALA A 49 -1.39 12.96 -0.49
N ALA A 50 -0.15 12.45 -0.57
CA ALA A 50 0.17 11.06 -0.26
C ALA A 50 -0.18 10.69 1.20
N GLY A 51 0.03 11.61 2.14
CA GLY A 51 -0.34 11.40 3.54
C GLY A 51 -1.84 11.17 3.77
N ARG A 52 -2.70 11.88 3.03
CA ARG A 52 -4.16 11.72 3.15
C ARG A 52 -4.63 10.37 2.61
N ASP A 53 -4.06 9.92 1.51
CA ASP A 53 -4.38 8.61 0.93
C ASP A 53 -3.91 7.48 1.84
N VAL A 54 -2.69 7.57 2.40
CA VAL A 54 -2.21 6.61 3.41
C VAL A 54 -3.13 6.54 4.63
N GLN A 55 -3.63 7.68 5.11
CA GLN A 55 -4.61 7.70 6.20
C GLN A 55 -5.94 7.06 5.81
N ARG A 56 -6.43 7.29 4.58
CA ARG A 56 -7.65 6.67 4.07
C ARG A 56 -7.48 5.15 3.99
N LEU A 57 -6.40 4.67 3.37
CA LEU A 57 -6.10 3.24 3.26
C LEU A 57 -5.95 2.58 4.63
N ARG A 58 -5.31 3.24 5.59
CA ARG A 58 -5.20 2.72 6.97
C ARG A 58 -6.57 2.55 7.65
N ARG A 59 -7.48 3.51 7.46
CA ARG A 59 -8.85 3.40 7.99
C ARG A 59 -9.57 2.23 7.34
N GLU A 60 -9.48 2.11 6.02
CA GLU A 60 -10.10 1.02 5.26
C GLU A 60 -9.59 -0.36 5.70
N ILE A 61 -8.28 -0.51 5.87
CA ILE A 61 -7.67 -1.75 6.42
C ILE A 61 -8.21 -2.04 7.82
N SER A 62 -8.32 -1.04 8.68
CA SER A 62 -8.82 -1.24 10.05
C SER A 62 -10.29 -1.68 10.07
N THR A 63 -11.12 -1.10 9.19
CA THR A 63 -12.53 -1.48 9.05
C THR A 63 -12.66 -2.90 8.56
N LEU A 64 -11.93 -3.27 7.49
CA LEU A 64 -11.98 -4.62 6.92
C LEU A 64 -11.49 -5.68 7.91
N ARG A 65 -10.46 -5.39 8.70
CA ARG A 65 -9.99 -6.29 9.77
C ARG A 65 -11.07 -6.52 10.83
N PHE A 66 -11.69 -5.45 11.30
CA PHE A 66 -12.76 -5.54 12.28
C PHE A 66 -13.94 -6.37 11.75
N GLU A 67 -14.33 -6.17 10.48
CA GLU A 67 -15.37 -6.97 9.84
C GLU A 67 -15.01 -8.46 9.75
N ASN A 68 -13.76 -8.77 9.39
CA ASN A 68 -13.27 -10.14 9.34
C ASN A 68 -13.32 -10.81 10.72
N ASP A 69 -12.81 -10.14 11.75
CA ASP A 69 -12.83 -10.63 13.13
C ASP A 69 -14.27 -10.89 13.60
N ARG A 70 -15.21 -10.00 13.25
CA ARG A 70 -16.63 -10.17 13.55
C ARG A 70 -17.23 -11.41 12.88
N VAL A 71 -16.93 -11.62 11.59
CA VAL A 71 -17.40 -12.80 10.84
C VAL A 71 -16.79 -14.08 11.42
N GLN A 72 -15.50 -14.06 11.74
CA GLN A 72 -14.79 -15.19 12.31
C GLN A 72 -15.35 -15.57 13.69
N ALA A 73 -15.68 -14.58 14.53
CA ALA A 73 -16.36 -14.79 15.80
C ALA A 73 -17.77 -15.37 15.62
N GLY A 74 -18.51 -14.93 14.60
CA GLY A 74 -19.80 -15.51 14.25
C GLY A 74 -19.68 -16.97 13.80
N LEU A 75 -18.68 -17.27 12.97
CA LEU A 75 -18.42 -18.63 12.49
C LEU A 75 -18.01 -19.57 13.62
N SER A 76 -17.14 -19.13 14.53
CA SER A 76 -16.72 -19.94 15.68
C SER A 76 -17.89 -20.21 16.62
N LEU A 77 -18.75 -19.22 16.85
CA LEU A 77 -19.98 -19.38 17.61
C LEU A 77 -20.93 -20.37 16.92
N ALA A 78 -21.17 -20.23 15.61
CA ALA A 78 -22.01 -21.15 14.84
C ALA A 78 -21.48 -22.59 14.82
N ARG A 79 -20.14 -22.76 14.79
CA ARG A 79 -19.46 -24.07 14.87
C ARG A 79 -19.30 -24.58 16.30
N SER A 80 -19.71 -23.83 17.32
CA SER A 80 -19.57 -24.27 18.69
C SER A 80 -20.40 -25.55 18.91
N ALA A 81 -19.78 -26.54 19.55
CA ALA A 81 -20.41 -27.80 19.92
C ALA A 81 -21.80 -27.65 20.57
N PRO A 82 -22.07 -26.69 21.49
CA PRO A 82 -23.40 -26.52 22.07
C PRO A 82 -24.48 -26.12 21.05
N LEU A 83 -24.20 -25.18 20.14
CA LEU A 83 -25.19 -24.78 19.11
C LEU A 83 -25.40 -25.87 18.06
N MET A 84 -24.33 -26.55 17.66
CA MET A 84 -24.43 -27.72 16.77
C MET A 84 -25.25 -28.84 17.42
N ARG A 85 -25.04 -29.12 18.71
CA ARG A 85 -25.81 -30.12 19.46
C ARG A 85 -27.27 -29.74 19.57
N GLN A 86 -27.57 -28.48 19.87
CA GLN A 86 -28.94 -27.99 19.93
C GLN A 86 -29.64 -28.19 18.58
N ARG A 87 -29.00 -27.76 17.49
CA ARG A 87 -29.51 -27.94 16.12
C ARG A 87 -29.73 -29.42 15.76
N ALA A 88 -28.77 -30.28 16.10
CA ALA A 88 -28.87 -31.71 15.87
C ALA A 88 -30.11 -32.32 16.54
N ILE A 89 -30.40 -31.91 17.77
CA ILE A 89 -31.54 -32.43 18.51
C ILE A 89 -32.86 -31.82 18.00
N THR A 90 -32.93 -30.50 17.80
CA THR A 90 -34.19 -29.81 17.49
C THR A 90 -34.60 -29.87 16.03
N GLU A 91 -33.64 -29.71 15.10
CA GLU A 91 -33.95 -29.62 13.66
C GLU A 91 -33.77 -30.97 12.96
N LEU A 92 -32.76 -31.74 13.38
CA LEU A 92 -32.39 -32.99 12.71
C LEU A 92 -32.91 -34.24 13.43
N GLY A 93 -33.56 -34.07 14.60
CA GLY A 93 -34.18 -35.16 15.35
C GLY A 93 -33.19 -36.16 15.95
N PHE A 94 -31.91 -35.79 16.08
CA PHE A 94 -30.91 -36.65 16.69
C PHE A 94 -31.17 -36.81 18.20
N ALA A 95 -31.13 -38.06 18.67
CA ALA A 95 -31.22 -38.36 20.10
C ALA A 95 -29.83 -38.36 20.75
N PRO A 96 -29.69 -37.88 22.01
CA PRO A 96 -28.44 -38.01 22.74
C PRO A 96 -28.05 -39.48 22.90
N MET A 97 -26.79 -39.79 22.59
CA MET A 97 -26.26 -41.16 22.62
C MET A 97 -26.27 -41.69 24.07
N LEU A 98 -27.04 -42.74 24.31
CA LEU A 98 -27.11 -43.47 25.58
C LEU A 98 -26.29 -44.75 25.42
N PHE A 99 -25.35 -45.03 26.34
CA PHE A 99 -24.48 -46.22 26.29
C PHE A 99 -25.24 -47.55 26.16
N THR A 100 -26.50 -47.60 26.61
CA THR A 100 -27.40 -48.76 26.51
C THR A 100 -27.87 -49.07 25.08
N ARG A 101 -27.69 -48.14 24.12
CA ARG A 101 -28.08 -48.30 22.70
C ARG A 101 -26.89 -48.28 21.73
N THR A 102 -25.70 -48.65 22.20
CA THR A 102 -24.49 -48.69 21.37
C THR A 102 -24.27 -50.10 20.83
N PHE A 103 -24.20 -50.24 19.50
CA PHE A 103 -23.68 -51.44 18.86
C PHE A 103 -22.24 -51.13 18.42
N PHE A 104 -21.28 -51.92 18.88
CA PHE A 104 -19.89 -51.80 18.43
C PHE A 104 -19.77 -52.51 17.09
N LEU A 105 -19.49 -51.75 16.04
CA LEU A 105 -19.08 -52.31 14.77
C LEU A 105 -17.58 -52.60 14.87
N GLU A 106 -17.19 -53.87 14.83
CA GLU A 106 -15.78 -54.23 14.73
C GLU A 106 -15.27 -53.82 13.35
N VAL A 107 -14.58 -52.68 13.29
CA VAL A 107 -13.90 -52.24 12.07
C VAL A 107 -12.60 -53.05 11.96
N PRO A 108 -12.39 -53.85 10.91
CA PRO A 108 -11.15 -54.59 10.74
C PRO A 108 -9.96 -53.62 10.71
N MET A 109 -8.88 -53.98 11.41
CA MET A 109 -7.65 -53.18 11.55
C MET A 109 -6.93 -52.88 10.23
N SER A 110 -7.40 -53.44 9.11
CA SER A 110 -6.94 -53.17 7.76
C SER A 110 -8.04 -52.46 6.97
N PHE A 111 -8.06 -51.13 7.07
CA PHE A 111 -8.77 -50.27 6.12
C PHE A 111 -7.76 -49.83 5.07
N GLU A 112 -7.88 -50.32 3.84
CA GLU A 112 -7.28 -49.62 2.70
C GLU A 112 -8.06 -48.32 2.54
N ALA A 113 -7.42 -47.20 2.87
CA ALA A 113 -7.98 -45.89 2.59
C ALA A 113 -8.23 -45.82 1.08
N GLN A 114 -9.49 -45.82 0.68
CA GLN A 114 -9.85 -45.61 -0.71
C GLN A 114 -9.34 -44.22 -1.08
N PRO A 115 -8.45 -44.08 -2.08
CA PRO A 115 -7.88 -42.80 -2.41
C PRO A 115 -9.03 -41.90 -2.88
N VAL A 116 -9.48 -41.01 -2.01
CA VAL A 116 -10.27 -39.86 -2.43
C VAL A 116 -9.38 -39.14 -3.42
N ALA A 117 -9.88 -38.93 -4.65
CA ALA A 117 -9.17 -38.18 -5.67
C ALA A 117 -8.63 -36.91 -5.01
N ALA A 118 -7.30 -36.74 -5.04
CA ALA A 118 -6.67 -35.53 -4.55
C ALA A 118 -7.44 -34.33 -5.13
N PRO A 119 -7.70 -33.27 -4.35
CA PRO A 119 -8.17 -32.02 -4.92
C PRO A 119 -7.27 -31.71 -6.12
N LEU A 120 -7.87 -31.41 -7.28
CA LEU A 120 -7.14 -31.04 -8.49
C LEU A 120 -6.01 -30.12 -8.06
N GLU A 121 -4.78 -30.60 -8.22
CA GLU A 121 -3.58 -29.88 -7.82
C GLU A 121 -3.71 -28.48 -8.43
N PRO A 122 -3.61 -27.40 -7.62
CA PRO A 122 -3.84 -26.06 -8.13
C PRO A 122 -2.93 -25.91 -9.34
N GLU A 123 -3.52 -25.56 -10.48
CA GLU A 123 -2.80 -25.41 -11.74
C GLU A 123 -1.56 -24.55 -11.47
N ILE A 124 -0.41 -25.21 -11.40
CA ILE A 124 0.86 -24.54 -11.15
C ILE A 124 1.10 -23.77 -12.44
N LEU A 125 0.75 -22.48 -12.42
CA LEU A 125 1.00 -21.58 -13.52
C LEU A 125 2.46 -21.79 -13.95
N PRO A 126 2.72 -22.09 -15.24
CA PRO A 126 4.04 -22.49 -15.67
C PRO A 126 5.06 -21.44 -15.26
N ALA A 127 6.22 -21.87 -14.76
CA ALA A 127 7.28 -21.03 -14.21
C ALA A 127 7.74 -19.88 -15.13
N LYS A 128 7.34 -19.93 -16.42
CA LYS A 128 7.44 -18.83 -17.39
C LYS A 128 6.80 -17.53 -16.87
N TYR A 129 5.69 -17.61 -16.14
CA TYR A 129 5.02 -16.43 -15.56
C TYR A 129 5.59 -16.00 -14.20
N ALA A 130 6.27 -16.89 -13.48
CA ALA A 130 6.88 -16.58 -12.18
C ALA A 130 8.17 -15.75 -12.29
N ARG A 131 8.82 -15.74 -13.48
CA ARG A 131 10.04 -14.96 -13.74
C ARG A 131 9.79 -13.63 -14.44
N GLU A 132 8.56 -13.32 -14.84
CA GLU A 132 8.26 -11.99 -15.37
C GLU A 132 8.19 -10.98 -14.23
N THR A 133 9.05 -9.96 -14.28
CA THR A 133 8.93 -8.80 -13.42
C THR A 133 7.67 -8.03 -13.78
N ILE A 134 6.98 -7.47 -12.78
CA ILE A 134 5.74 -6.70 -12.96
C ILE A 134 5.93 -5.58 -14.01
N SER A 135 7.13 -5.01 -14.10
CA SER A 135 7.49 -4.01 -15.10
C SER A 135 7.46 -4.56 -16.54
N ALA A 136 7.94 -5.78 -16.77
CA ALA A 136 7.94 -6.42 -18.09
C ALA A 136 6.51 -6.74 -18.56
N TRP A 137 5.66 -7.23 -17.66
CA TRP A 137 4.24 -7.45 -17.95
C TRP A 137 3.51 -6.14 -18.27
N LEU A 138 3.75 -5.09 -17.46
CA LEU A 138 3.08 -3.79 -17.61
C LEU A 138 3.48 -3.11 -18.92
N GLN A 139 4.75 -3.15 -19.27
CA GLN A 139 5.24 -2.62 -20.55
C GLN A 139 4.58 -3.32 -21.74
N ARG A 140 4.44 -4.65 -21.71
CA ARG A 140 3.74 -5.40 -22.77
C ARG A 140 2.29 -4.95 -22.93
N LYS A 141 1.58 -4.75 -21.81
CA LYS A 141 0.17 -4.41 -21.83
C LYS A 141 -0.09 -2.97 -22.27
N ILE A 142 0.84 -2.05 -22.01
CA ILE A 142 0.75 -0.65 -22.42
C ILE A 142 1.26 -0.44 -23.85
N MET A 143 2.33 -1.13 -24.26
CA MET A 143 2.92 -0.98 -25.60
C MET A 143 2.23 -1.81 -26.68
N GLY A 144 1.35 -2.77 -26.33
CA GLY A 144 0.50 -3.46 -27.31
C GLY A 144 1.26 -4.17 -28.44
N THR A 145 2.53 -4.51 -28.24
CA THR A 145 3.30 -5.28 -29.22
C THR A 145 3.19 -6.75 -28.85
N GLY A 146 2.26 -7.43 -29.53
CA GLY A 146 2.23 -8.89 -29.60
C GLY A 146 3.45 -9.40 -30.35
N SER A 147 4.60 -9.48 -29.69
CA SER A 147 5.69 -10.35 -30.12
C SER A 147 5.79 -11.53 -29.17
N SER A 148 5.21 -12.65 -29.62
CA SER A 148 5.59 -13.97 -29.18
C SER A 148 7.08 -14.16 -29.50
N PRO A 149 7.97 -14.36 -28.52
CA PRO A 149 9.24 -15.00 -28.82
C PRO A 149 8.94 -16.49 -28.97
N GLY A 150 9.15 -16.99 -30.18
CA GLY A 150 9.09 -18.42 -30.49
C GLY A 150 10.06 -19.22 -29.62
N GLU A 151 9.65 -20.46 -29.42
CA GLU A 151 10.41 -21.65 -28.96
C GLU A 151 11.06 -21.59 -27.57
#